data_AF-A0A952A9C2-F1
#
_entry.id   AF-A0A952A9C2-F1
#
_cell.length_a   1.000
_cell.length_b   1.000
_cell.length_c   1.000
_cell.angle_alpha   90.00
_cell.angle_beta   90.00
_cell.angle_gamma   90.00
#
_symmetry.space_group_name_H-M   'P 1'
#
loop_
_entity.id
_entity.type
_entity.pdbx_description
1 polymer ?
#
loop_
_entity_poly.entity_id
_entity_poly.type
_entity_poly.pdbx_seq_one_letter_code
_entity_poly.pdbx_strand_id
1 'polypeptide(L)'
;MSKGKSTIDQDLIRELAKLLEETGLSELEVEQEGTRIRVARGGRAVALSAAPAPAIQPAAAAAPAANDLSKHPGVVTSPMVGTAYVAPSPGARPFVEVGTRVKAGDTLLIVEAMKTMNQIPAPRSGTVTQILFEDGQPVEFGEPLMIIE
;
A
#
# COMPACT_ATOMS: atom_id res chain seq x y z
N MET A 1 -42.49 -9.11 -23.22
CA MET A 1 -41.36 -8.16 -23.14
C MET A 1 -41.49 -7.38 -21.84
N SER A 2 -40.81 -7.80 -20.78
CA SER A 2 -40.78 -7.05 -19.50
C SER A 2 -39.43 -6.37 -19.38
N LYS A 3 -39.43 -5.06 -19.56
CA LYS A 3 -38.26 -4.20 -19.53
C LYS A 3 -37.89 -3.98 -18.05
N GLY A 4 -36.98 -4.79 -17.53
CA GLY A 4 -36.45 -4.67 -16.17
C GLY A 4 -35.77 -3.31 -16.01
N LYS A 5 -36.41 -2.40 -15.27
CA LYS A 5 -35.79 -1.16 -14.79
C LYS A 5 -34.78 -1.57 -13.71
N SER A 6 -33.50 -1.62 -14.04
CA SER A 6 -32.42 -1.56 -13.05
C SER A 6 -32.50 -0.18 -12.37
N THR A 7 -33.39 -0.09 -11.38
CA THR A 7 -33.60 1.13 -10.60
C THR A 7 -32.53 1.09 -9.53
N ILE A 8 -31.51 1.92 -9.70
CA ILE A 8 -30.45 2.11 -8.70
C ILE A 8 -31.12 2.37 -7.34
N ASP A 9 -30.81 1.55 -6.33
CA ASP A 9 -31.40 1.63 -4.99
C ASP A 9 -30.87 2.86 -4.24
N GLN A 10 -31.70 3.90 -4.18
CA GLN A 10 -31.33 5.17 -3.55
C GLN A 10 -31.19 5.04 -2.02
N ASP A 11 -31.94 4.12 -1.42
CA ASP A 11 -31.90 3.85 0.02
C ASP A 11 -30.54 3.21 0.40
N LEU A 12 -30.06 2.27 -0.41
CA LEU A 12 -28.75 1.65 -0.23
C LEU A 12 -27.61 2.67 -0.32
N ILE A 13 -27.63 3.57 -1.32
CA ILE A 13 -26.60 4.61 -1.46
C ILE A 13 -26.56 5.51 -0.21
N ARG A 14 -27.73 5.85 0.36
CA ARG A 14 -27.83 6.68 1.57
C ARG A 14 -27.28 5.97 2.80
N GLU A 15 -27.52 4.67 2.92
CA GLU A 15 -26.96 3.84 3.99
C GLU A 15 -25.43 3.73 3.88
N LEU A 16 -24.91 3.46 2.68
CA LEU A 16 -23.47 3.40 2.42
C LEU A 16 -22.78 4.74 2.71
N ALA A 17 -23.42 5.87 2.38
CA ALA A 17 -22.90 7.20 2.72
C ALA A 17 -22.84 7.43 4.24
N LYS A 18 -23.87 7.01 5.00
CA LYS A 18 -23.90 7.11 6.47
C LYS A 18 -22.83 6.23 7.11
N LEU A 19 -22.68 4.99 6.65
CA LEU A 19 -21.62 4.07 7.07
C LEU A 19 -20.24 4.66 6.78
N LEU A 20 -20.04 5.25 5.60
CA LEU A 20 -18.79 5.90 5.21
C LEU A 20 -18.46 7.08 6.15
N GLU A 21 -19.46 7.82 6.63
CA GLU A 21 -19.29 8.88 7.64
C GLU A 21 -18.96 8.32 9.04
N GLU A 22 -19.71 7.34 9.52
CA GLU A 22 -19.55 6.75 10.87
C GLU A 22 -18.22 5.99 11.03
N THR A 23 -17.76 5.31 9.98
CA THR A 23 -16.53 4.52 9.99
C THR A 23 -15.28 5.32 9.67
N GLY A 24 -15.43 6.56 9.20
CA GLY A 24 -14.32 7.41 8.76
C GLY A 24 -13.62 6.93 7.49
N LEU A 25 -14.23 6.02 6.72
CA LEU A 25 -13.66 5.50 5.48
C LEU A 25 -13.73 6.53 4.34
N SER A 26 -12.79 6.44 3.40
CA SER A 26 -12.72 7.33 2.23
C SER A 26 -13.59 6.86 1.06
N GLU A 27 -13.78 5.54 0.95
CA GLU A 27 -14.64 4.90 -0.04
C GLU A 27 -15.24 3.59 0.47
N LEU A 28 -16.35 3.18 -0.14
CA LEU A 28 -16.99 1.90 0.12
C LEU A 28 -17.60 1.36 -1.18
N GLU A 29 -17.28 0.10 -1.53
CA GLU A 29 -17.76 -0.58 -2.73
C GLU A 29 -18.55 -1.83 -2.35
N VAL A 30 -19.73 -2.00 -2.95
CA VAL A 30 -20.60 -3.17 -2.74
C VAL A 30 -21.07 -3.70 -4.09
N GLU A 31 -21.04 -5.02 -4.25
CA GLU A 31 -21.54 -5.73 -5.43
C GLU A 31 -22.72 -6.64 -5.04
N GLN A 32 -23.87 -6.48 -5.69
CA GLN A 32 -25.08 -7.28 -5.46
C GLN A 32 -25.80 -7.56 -6.79
N GLU A 33 -26.12 -8.84 -7.05
CA GLU A 33 -26.91 -9.28 -8.21
C GLU A 33 -26.45 -8.69 -9.57
N GLY A 34 -25.13 -8.54 -9.75
CA GLY A 34 -24.53 -7.96 -10.97
C GLY A 34 -24.49 -6.43 -11.02
N THR A 35 -24.88 -5.75 -9.94
CA THR A 35 -24.82 -4.29 -9.79
C THR A 35 -23.70 -3.92 -8.81
N ARG A 36 -22.74 -3.13 -9.28
CA ARG A 36 -21.64 -2.59 -8.47
C ARG A 36 -21.91 -1.13 -8.12
N ILE A 37 -21.93 -0.83 -6.83
CA ILE A 37 -22.17 0.52 -6.29
C ILE A 37 -20.92 0.93 -5.52
N ARG A 38 -20.30 2.03 -5.95
CA ARG A 38 -19.16 2.66 -5.28
C ARG A 38 -19.57 4.02 -4.75
N VAL A 39 -19.39 4.23 -3.45
CA VAL A 39 -19.65 5.50 -2.77
C VAL A 39 -18.31 6.05 -2.28
N ALA A 40 -17.96 7.26 -2.71
CA ALA A 40 -16.73 7.94 -2.33
C ALA A 40 -17.05 9.33 -1.80
N ARG A 41 -16.29 9.79 -0.80
CA ARG A 41 -16.44 11.13 -0.24
C ARG A 41 -15.88 12.15 -1.24
N GLY A 42 -16.76 12.87 -1.93
CA GLY A 42 -16.39 13.84 -2.97
C GLY A 42 -15.58 15.01 -2.41
N GLY A 43 -14.29 15.05 -2.74
CA GLY A 43 -13.36 16.12 -2.40
C GLY A 43 -12.68 16.71 -3.62
N ARG A 44 -13.27 17.83 -4.08
CA ARG A 44 -12.73 18.91 -4.93
C ARG A 44 -13.06 18.88 -6.43
N ALA A 45 -13.82 19.91 -6.77
CA ALA A 45 -14.35 20.26 -8.07
C ALA A 45 -13.23 20.51 -9.11
N VAL A 46 -13.51 20.00 -10.30
CA VAL A 46 -12.91 20.40 -11.57
C VAL A 46 -13.45 21.78 -11.93
N ALA A 47 -12.58 22.78 -12.10
CA ALA A 47 -12.92 24.04 -12.73
C ALA A 47 -12.19 24.12 -14.08
N LEU A 48 -12.97 24.13 -15.16
CA LEU A 48 -12.55 24.32 -16.55
C LEU A 48 -12.82 25.76 -17.01
N SER A 49 -11.77 26.51 -17.38
CA SER A 49 -11.71 27.63 -18.37
C SER A 49 -10.37 28.37 -18.19
N ALA A 50 -9.56 28.78 -19.18
CA ALA A 50 -9.70 28.97 -20.63
C ALA A 50 -8.34 28.73 -21.33
N ALA A 51 -8.33 28.66 -22.67
CA ALA A 51 -7.25 28.23 -23.58
C ALA A 51 -6.08 29.25 -23.80
N PRO A 52 -5.12 29.03 -24.73
CA PRO A 52 -3.90 28.24 -24.57
C PRO A 52 -2.60 29.07 -24.76
N ALA A 53 -1.51 28.70 -24.08
CA ALA A 53 -0.14 29.06 -24.46
C ALA A 53 0.84 28.02 -23.89
N PRO A 54 1.79 27.48 -24.66
CA PRO A 54 2.72 26.48 -24.15
C PRO A 54 3.86 27.20 -23.43
N ALA A 55 3.80 27.22 -22.10
CA ALA A 55 4.93 27.64 -21.28
C ALA A 55 4.99 26.77 -20.02
N ILE A 56 6.06 25.96 -20.00
CA ILE A 56 6.70 25.27 -18.87
C ILE A 56 6.00 25.54 -17.52
N GLN A 57 5.27 24.55 -17.04
CA GLN A 57 4.65 24.61 -15.71
C GLN A 57 5.73 24.49 -14.62
N PRO A 58 5.77 25.42 -13.65
CA PRO A 58 6.47 25.19 -12.40
C PRO A 58 5.76 24.07 -11.63
N ALA A 59 6.57 23.11 -11.15
CA ALA A 59 6.15 22.02 -10.29
C ALA A 59 5.28 22.53 -9.13
N ALA A 60 4.17 21.83 -8.90
CA ALA A 60 3.28 22.05 -7.77
C ALA A 60 4.07 22.02 -6.44
N ALA A 61 3.74 22.97 -5.57
CA ALA A 61 4.26 23.07 -4.22
C ALA A 61 4.09 21.72 -3.49
N ALA A 62 5.22 21.26 -2.97
CA ALA A 62 5.38 20.02 -2.24
C ALA A 62 4.37 19.88 -1.09
N ALA A 63 3.68 18.74 -1.05
CA ALA A 63 3.29 18.11 0.21
C ALA A 63 4.53 18.07 1.13
N PRO A 64 4.39 18.11 2.48
CA PRO A 64 5.54 18.03 3.36
C PRO A 64 6.35 16.82 2.90
N ALA A 65 7.62 17.05 2.55
CA ALA A 65 8.45 16.04 1.91
C ALA A 65 8.26 14.74 2.67
N ALA A 66 7.57 13.78 2.05
CA ALA A 66 7.65 12.41 2.50
C ALA A 66 9.16 12.14 2.47
N ASN A 67 9.77 12.01 3.64
CA ASN A 67 11.16 11.61 3.72
C ASN A 67 11.24 10.37 2.85
N ASP A 68 11.99 10.47 1.76
CA ASP A 68 12.19 9.37 0.84
C ASP A 68 12.75 8.21 1.67
N LEU A 69 11.90 7.24 2.02
CA LEU A 69 12.23 6.17 2.95
C LEU A 69 13.38 5.31 2.40
N SER A 70 13.55 5.31 1.08
CA SER A 70 14.67 4.73 0.36
C SER A 70 16.03 5.35 0.72
N LYS A 71 16.03 6.59 1.24
CA LYS A 71 17.23 7.30 1.72
C LYS A 71 17.40 7.25 3.24
N HIS A 72 16.52 6.53 3.95
CA HIS A 72 16.61 6.46 5.40
C HIS A 72 17.93 5.79 5.83
N PRO A 73 18.68 6.32 6.82
CA PRO A 73 19.95 5.73 7.22
C PRO A 73 19.80 4.31 7.75
N GLY A 74 18.60 3.95 8.23
CA GLY A 74 18.19 2.62 8.70
C GLY A 74 17.55 1.72 7.65
N VAL A 75 17.48 2.14 6.38
CA VAL A 75 16.84 1.35 5.33
C VAL A 75 17.57 0.02 5.12
N VAL A 76 16.80 -1.06 5.01
CA VAL A 76 17.25 -2.37 4.57
C VAL A 76 16.64 -2.60 3.19
N THR A 77 17.49 -2.86 2.22
CA THR A 77 17.10 -3.06 0.82
C THR A 77 17.19 -4.52 0.41
N SER A 78 16.45 -4.91 -0.63
CA SER A 78 16.55 -6.25 -1.18
C SER A 78 17.92 -6.48 -1.85
N PRO A 79 18.64 -7.57 -1.53
CA PRO A 79 19.91 -7.90 -2.18
C PRO A 79 19.71 -8.67 -3.49
N MET A 80 18.48 -8.99 -3.90
CA MET A 80 18.17 -9.79 -5.09
C MET A 80 16.78 -9.46 -5.65
N VAL A 81 16.52 -9.91 -6.87
CA VAL A 81 15.17 -9.88 -7.46
C VAL A 81 14.43 -11.14 -7.06
N GLY A 82 13.17 -11.02 -6.65
CA GLY A 82 12.36 -12.17 -6.26
C GLY A 82 11.01 -11.78 -5.67
N THR A 83 10.44 -12.66 -4.86
CA THR A 83 9.19 -12.41 -4.13
C THR A 83 9.47 -12.37 -2.64
N ALA A 84 9.14 -11.28 -1.96
CA ALA A 84 9.38 -11.11 -0.53
C ALA A 84 8.23 -11.70 0.30
N TYR A 85 8.57 -12.40 1.39
CA TYR A 85 7.60 -12.96 2.33
C TYR A 85 7.98 -12.65 3.77
N VAL A 86 6.97 -12.36 4.58
CA VAL A 86 7.16 -11.97 5.99
C VAL A 86 7.41 -13.16 6.90
N ALA A 87 7.11 -14.38 6.45
CA ALA A 87 7.13 -15.61 7.24
C ALA A 87 7.86 -16.77 6.51
N PRO A 88 8.35 -17.81 7.22
CA PRO A 88 9.06 -18.93 6.61
C PRO A 88 8.17 -19.83 5.73
N SER A 89 6.86 -19.79 5.94
CA SER A 89 5.87 -20.56 5.19
C SER A 89 4.47 -19.93 5.36
N PRO A 90 3.52 -20.22 4.46
CA PRO A 90 2.14 -19.74 4.61
C PRO A 90 1.53 -20.13 5.96
N GLY A 91 0.91 -19.16 6.64
CA GLY A 91 0.29 -19.35 7.96
C GLY A 91 1.25 -19.48 9.14
N ALA A 92 2.58 -19.42 8.93
CA ALA A 92 3.53 -19.31 10.02
C ALA A 92 3.59 -17.87 10.55
N ARG A 93 4.17 -17.71 11.75
CA ARG A 93 4.40 -16.38 12.33
C ARG A 93 5.42 -15.60 11.49
N PRO A 94 5.23 -14.28 11.32
CA PRO A 94 6.25 -13.44 10.73
C PRO A 94 7.59 -13.57 11.46
N PHE A 95 8.70 -13.40 10.74
CA PHE A 95 10.01 -13.32 11.35
C PHE A 95 10.12 -12.12 12.28
N VAL A 96 9.58 -10.97 11.86
CA VAL A 96 9.55 -9.71 12.60
C VAL A 96 8.25 -8.95 12.37
N GLU A 97 7.89 -8.12 13.34
CA GLU A 97 6.79 -7.14 13.26
C GLU A 97 7.33 -5.74 13.60
N VAL A 98 6.59 -4.69 13.26
CA VAL A 98 6.93 -3.33 13.72
C VAL A 98 6.99 -3.29 15.26
N GLY A 99 8.08 -2.73 15.80
CA GLY A 99 8.42 -2.73 17.21
C GLY A 99 9.32 -3.89 17.65
N THR A 100 9.56 -4.88 16.79
CA THR A 100 10.47 -6.00 17.09
C THR A 100 11.91 -5.50 17.20
N ARG A 101 12.60 -5.88 18.28
CA ARG A 101 14.03 -5.62 18.45
C ARG A 101 14.84 -6.78 17.86
N VAL A 102 15.76 -6.47 16.96
CA VAL A 102 16.59 -7.43 16.22
C VAL A 102 18.08 -7.17 16.48
N LYS A 103 18.89 -8.21 16.31
CA LYS A 103 20.36 -8.15 16.29
C LYS A 103 20.87 -8.32 14.87
N ALA A 104 22.07 -7.80 14.60
CA ALA A 104 22.75 -8.09 13.34
C ALA A 104 22.84 -9.61 13.11
N GLY A 105 22.40 -10.06 11.94
CA GLY A 105 22.32 -11.48 11.58
C GLY A 105 20.96 -12.15 11.81
N ASP A 106 20.05 -11.55 12.59
CA ASP A 106 18.70 -12.12 12.78
C ASP A 106 17.92 -12.11 11.45
N THR A 107 17.16 -13.17 11.18
CA THR A 107 16.35 -13.27 9.96
C THR A 107 15.18 -12.29 10.01
N LEU A 108 15.08 -11.45 8.98
CA LEU A 108 14.05 -10.40 8.89
C LEU A 108 12.87 -10.82 7.99
N LEU A 109 13.19 -11.43 6.86
CA LEU A 109 12.24 -11.89 5.85
C LEU A 109 12.90 -12.96 4.97
N ILE A 110 12.15 -13.54 4.04
CA ILE A 110 12.73 -14.33 2.95
C ILE A 110 12.40 -13.71 1.60
N VAL A 111 13.30 -13.88 0.64
CA VAL A 111 13.05 -13.58 -0.77
C VAL A 111 13.14 -14.87 -1.57
N GLU A 112 12.04 -15.24 -2.22
CA GLU A 112 12.02 -16.37 -3.15
C GLU A 112 12.63 -15.94 -4.48
N ALA A 113 13.72 -16.62 -4.87
CA ALA A 113 14.30 -16.48 -6.20
C ALA A 113 14.63 -17.88 -6.74
N MET A 114 14.16 -18.19 -7.95
CA MET A 114 14.40 -19.48 -8.61
C MET A 114 14.02 -20.69 -7.73
N LYS A 115 12.85 -20.66 -7.08
CA LYS A 115 12.35 -21.68 -6.13
C LYS A 115 13.19 -21.88 -4.87
N THR A 116 14.11 -20.96 -4.57
CA THR A 116 14.93 -20.99 -3.36
C THR A 116 14.49 -19.88 -2.41
N MET A 117 14.23 -20.23 -1.16
CA MET A 117 13.85 -19.28 -0.10
C MET A 117 15.11 -18.71 0.57
N ASN A 118 15.54 -17.53 0.13
CA ASN A 118 16.75 -16.90 0.64
C ASN A 118 16.42 -16.03 1.86
N GLN A 119 17.00 -16.34 3.00
CA GLN A 119 16.84 -15.54 4.22
C GLN A 119 17.58 -14.22 4.10
N ILE A 120 16.91 -13.12 4.46
CA ILE A 120 17.49 -11.78 4.49
C ILE A 120 17.83 -11.45 5.95
N PRO A 121 19.12 -11.42 6.34
CA PRO A 121 19.52 -11.12 7.70
C PRO A 121 19.51 -9.61 7.98
N ALA A 122 19.37 -9.23 9.25
CA ALA A 122 19.49 -7.86 9.69
C ALA A 122 20.92 -7.36 9.51
N PRO A 123 21.16 -6.24 8.80
CA PRO A 123 22.51 -5.71 8.61
C PRO A 123 23.06 -5.06 9.88
N ARG A 124 22.19 -4.72 10.84
CA ARG A 124 22.53 -4.07 12.11
C ARG A 124 21.54 -4.47 13.19
N SER A 125 21.92 -4.26 14.44
CA SER A 125 21.00 -4.36 15.57
C SER A 125 20.15 -3.08 15.68
N GLY A 126 18.90 -3.22 16.12
CA GLY A 126 17.98 -2.09 16.29
C GLY A 126 16.53 -2.55 16.47
N THR A 127 15.59 -1.66 16.25
CA THR A 127 14.15 -1.91 16.28
C THR A 127 13.56 -1.71 14.90
N VAL A 128 12.75 -2.65 14.44
CA VAL A 128 12.00 -2.54 13.18
C VAL A 128 10.93 -1.46 13.36
N THR A 129 11.02 -0.37 12.62
CA THR A 129 10.06 0.74 12.72
C THR A 129 9.05 0.77 11.57
N GLN A 130 9.42 0.22 10.41
CA GLN A 130 8.54 0.10 9.25
C GLN A 130 8.86 -1.15 8.44
N ILE A 131 7.82 -1.74 7.85
CA ILE A 131 7.90 -2.78 6.81
C ILE A 131 7.27 -2.16 5.56
N LEU A 132 8.01 -2.17 4.45
CA LEU A 132 7.72 -1.40 3.23
C LEU A 132 7.25 -2.29 2.07
N PHE A 133 6.96 -3.57 2.33
CA PHE A 133 6.48 -4.53 1.36
C PHE A 133 5.30 -5.33 1.92
N GLU A 134 4.48 -5.88 1.04
CA GLU A 134 3.39 -6.81 1.40
C GLU A 134 3.83 -8.27 1.25
N ASP A 135 3.21 -9.19 2.00
CA ASP A 135 3.51 -10.61 1.89
C ASP A 135 3.20 -11.14 0.48
N GLY A 136 4.21 -11.73 -0.17
CA GLY A 136 4.10 -12.21 -1.54
C GLY A 136 4.32 -11.13 -2.61
N GLN A 137 4.81 -9.95 -2.25
CA GLN A 137 5.10 -8.88 -3.20
C GLN A 137 6.39 -9.17 -4.00
N PRO A 138 6.38 -8.97 -5.34
CA PRO A 138 7.61 -8.93 -6.13
C PRO A 138 8.51 -7.76 -5.71
N VAL A 139 9.81 -8.01 -5.61
CA VAL A 139 10.82 -7.01 -5.22
C VAL A 139 12.03 -7.04 -6.17
N GLU A 140 12.62 -5.88 -6.39
CA GLU A 140 13.81 -5.69 -7.21
C GLU A 140 15.09 -5.52 -6.37
N PHE A 141 16.25 -5.65 -7.02
CA PHE A 141 17.53 -5.36 -6.37
C PHE A 141 17.59 -3.89 -5.92
N GLY A 142 17.93 -3.67 -4.65
CA GLY A 142 18.03 -2.33 -4.06
C GLY A 142 16.69 -1.73 -3.63
N GLU A 143 15.57 -2.43 -3.84
CA GLU A 143 14.26 -1.97 -3.40
C GLU A 143 14.19 -1.89 -1.87
N PRO A 144 13.69 -0.79 -1.27
CA PRO A 144 13.51 -0.68 0.18
C PRO A 144 12.52 -1.71 0.71
N LEU A 145 12.91 -2.48 1.72
CA LEU A 145 12.08 -3.51 2.34
C LEU A 145 11.63 -3.13 3.75
N MET A 146 12.50 -2.51 4.54
CA MET A 146 12.19 -2.13 5.91
C MET A 146 13.12 -1.06 6.47
N ILE A 147 12.78 -0.54 7.64
CA ILE A 147 13.60 0.41 8.38
C ILE A 147 13.93 -0.14 9.77
N ILE A 148 15.21 -0.10 10.13
CA ILE A 148 15.74 -0.47 11.45
C ILE A 148 16.46 0.74 12.08
N GLU A 149 16.08 1.07 13.32
CA GLU A 149 16.67 2.16 14.12
C GLU A 149 17.31 1.68 15.43
#